data_AF-A0A7C3ZY87-F1
#
_entry.id   AF-A0A7C3ZY87-F1
#
_cell.length_a   1.000
_cell.length_b   1.000
_cell.length_c   1.000
_cell.angle_alpha   90.00
_cell.angle_beta   90.00
_cell.angle_gamma   90.00
#
_symmetry.space_group_name_H-M   'P 1'
#
loop_
_entity.id
_entity.type
_entity.pdbx_description
1 polymer ?
#
loop_
_entity_poly.entity_id
_entity_poly.type
_entity_poly.pdbx_seq_one_letter_code
_entity_poly.pdbx_strand_id
1 'polypeptide(L)'
;MTGSRKGKETMAYLRRRRTVLRFRRLVFWSALICLCVYIAYHCAEKLARPYFVDWQEARDIARIKHEINAVAAENRDLRRQIAYLQTDAGIEAEARKLGMVKEGEVALVVEAQERNELTRTEKAPSPRWQSVMRRIASIFVKPRKPSRG
;
A
#
# COMPACT_ATOMS: atom_id res chain seq x y z
N MET A 1 -27.98 38.20 86.81
CA MET A 1 -27.63 38.42 85.38
C MET A 1 -26.41 37.58 85.00
N THR A 2 -26.57 36.29 84.69
CA THR A 2 -25.43 35.37 84.41
C THR A 2 -25.81 34.25 83.42
N GLY A 3 -26.63 34.54 82.39
CA GLY A 3 -27.11 33.53 81.43
C GLY A 3 -26.35 33.43 80.09
N SER A 4 -25.52 34.41 79.73
CA SER A 4 -25.11 34.62 78.32
C SER A 4 -23.72 34.08 77.93
N ARG A 5 -23.01 33.38 78.84
CA ARG A 5 -21.66 32.83 78.54
C ARG A 5 -21.66 31.38 78.02
N LYS A 6 -22.64 30.54 78.37
CA LYS A 6 -22.64 29.11 78.02
C LYS A 6 -22.95 28.79 76.55
N GLY A 7 -23.66 29.67 75.84
CA GLY A 7 -24.04 29.44 74.43
C GLY A 7 -22.92 29.68 73.40
N LYS A 8 -21.86 30.42 73.76
CA LYS A 8 -20.80 30.77 72.81
C LYS A 8 -19.71 29.69 72.71
N GLU A 9 -19.49 28.93 73.78
CA GLU A 9 -18.53 27.82 73.80
C GLU A 9 -19.07 26.57 73.10
N THR A 10 -20.39 26.33 73.19
CA THR A 10 -21.04 25.21 72.51
C THR A 10 -21.08 25.38 70.98
N MET A 11 -21.14 26.61 70.47
CA MET A 11 -21.10 26.85 69.02
C MET A 11 -19.70 26.71 68.41
N ALA A 12 -18.64 26.94 69.19
CA ALA A 12 -17.26 26.85 68.69
C ALA A 12 -16.82 25.38 68.43
N TYR A 13 -17.24 24.42 69.25
CA TYR A 13 -16.86 23.01 69.06
C TYR A 13 -17.51 22.37 67.83
N LEU A 14 -18.73 22.77 67.48
CA LEU A 14 -19.45 22.22 66.32
C LEU A 14 -18.89 22.72 64.98
N ARG A 15 -18.32 23.93 64.94
CA ARG A 15 -17.73 24.49 63.71
C ARG A 15 -16.42 23.79 63.33
N ARG A 16 -15.63 23.35 64.31
CA ARG A 16 -14.33 22.69 64.11
C ARG A 16 -14.45 21.23 63.63
N ARG A 17 -15.58 20.56 63.88
CA ARG A 17 -15.79 19.16 63.47
C ARG A 17 -16.12 18.97 61.98
N ARG A 18 -16.74 19.97 61.32
CA ARG A 18 -17.15 19.84 59.90
C ARG A 18 -16.00 20.01 58.92
N THR A 19 -14.99 20.82 59.24
CA THR A 19 -13.83 21.06 58.37
C THR A 19 -12.90 19.85 58.33
N VAL A 20 -12.67 19.18 59.47
CA VAL A 20 -11.82 17.98 59.55
C VAL A 20 -12.42 16.81 58.75
N LEU A 21 -13.75 16.64 58.76
CA LEU A 21 -14.44 15.61 57.98
C LEU A 21 -14.39 15.88 56.46
N ARG A 22 -14.47 17.15 56.03
CA ARG A 22 -14.30 17.54 54.62
C ARG A 22 -12.86 17.35 54.16
N PHE A 23 -11.89 17.71 54.99
CA PHE A 23 -10.47 17.48 54.71
C PHE A 23 -10.14 15.99 54.62
N ARG A 24 -10.68 15.17 55.53
CA ARG A 24 -10.52 13.70 55.50
C ARG A 24 -11.10 13.08 54.23
N ARG A 25 -12.24 13.57 53.74
CA ARG A 25 -12.80 13.14 52.44
C ARG A 25 -11.89 13.55 51.29
N LEU A 26 -11.41 14.78 51.25
CA LEU A 26 -10.51 15.24 50.18
C LEU A 26 -9.22 14.42 50.13
N VAL A 27 -8.60 14.16 51.28
CA VAL A 27 -7.39 13.33 51.38
C VAL A 27 -7.65 11.88 50.94
N PHE A 28 -8.81 11.32 51.31
CA PHE A 28 -9.19 9.98 50.88
C PHE A 28 -9.42 9.91 49.37
N TRP A 29 -10.11 10.89 48.79
CA TRP A 29 -10.32 10.97 47.34
C TRP A 29 -9.02 11.18 46.58
N SER A 30 -8.12 12.04 47.06
CA SER A 30 -6.81 12.22 46.42
C SER A 30 -5.99 10.93 46.48
N ALA A 31 -6.00 10.23 47.62
CA ALA A 31 -5.30 8.94 47.75
C ALA A 31 -5.90 7.88 46.81
N LEU A 32 -7.23 7.83 46.68
CA LEU A 32 -7.92 6.92 45.76
C LEU A 32 -7.56 7.23 44.30
N ILE A 33 -7.54 8.50 43.92
CA ILE A 33 -7.14 8.92 42.56
C ILE A 33 -5.69 8.53 42.28
N CYS A 34 -4.76 8.81 43.21
CA CYS A 34 -3.37 8.39 43.09
C CYS A 34 -3.25 6.86 42.93
N LEU A 35 -4.01 6.09 43.69
CA LEU A 35 -4.03 4.63 43.60
C LEU A 35 -4.58 4.15 42.24
N CYS A 36 -5.67 4.74 41.76
CA CYS A 36 -6.22 4.43 40.44
C CYS A 36 -5.23 4.75 39.31
N VAL A 37 -4.55 5.89 39.37
CA VAL A 37 -3.52 6.27 38.39
C VAL A 37 -2.35 5.29 38.43
N TYR A 38 -1.89 4.91 39.63
CA TYR A 38 -0.82 3.94 39.80
C TYR A 38 -1.17 2.56 39.21
N ILE A 39 -2.39 2.08 39.49
CA ILE A 39 -2.91 0.83 38.91
C ILE A 39 -3.01 0.94 37.39
N ALA A 40 -3.56 2.04 36.86
CA ALA A 40 -3.71 2.27 35.44
C ALA A 40 -2.35 2.30 34.71
N TYR A 41 -1.34 2.94 35.29
CA TYR A 41 0.03 2.97 34.77
C TYR A 41 0.61 1.56 34.62
N HIS A 42 0.56 0.75 35.68
CA HIS A 42 1.07 -0.62 35.63
C HIS A 42 0.23 -1.55 34.76
N CYS A 43 -1.08 -1.31 34.65
CA CYS A 43 -1.94 -2.06 33.75
C CYS A 43 -1.63 -1.71 32.28
N ALA A 44 -1.39 -0.43 31.97
CA ALA A 44 -1.01 0.02 30.64
C ALA A 44 0.33 -0.59 30.19
N GLU A 45 1.33 -0.67 31.07
CA GLU A 45 2.61 -1.33 30.73
C GLU A 45 2.43 -2.81 30.36
N LYS A 46 1.51 -3.52 31.02
CA LYS A 46 1.24 -4.94 30.77
C LYS A 46 0.31 -5.19 29.57
N LEU A 47 -0.64 -4.30 29.32
CA LEU A 47 -1.65 -4.47 28.27
C LEU A 47 -1.26 -3.85 26.92
N ALA A 48 -0.48 -2.76 26.92
CA ALA A 48 -0.11 -2.07 25.69
C ALA A 48 0.94 -2.84 24.86
N ARG A 49 1.82 -3.60 25.53
CA ARG A 49 2.85 -4.40 24.86
C ARG A 49 2.31 -5.56 24.02
N PRO A 50 1.45 -6.47 24.54
CA PRO A 50 1.00 -7.63 23.77
C PRO A 50 0.15 -7.22 22.56
N TYR A 51 -0.75 -6.24 22.70
CA TYR A 51 -1.65 -5.85 21.61
C TYR A 51 -0.94 -5.30 20.37
N PHE A 52 0.17 -4.59 20.54
CA PHE A 52 0.94 -4.07 19.40
C PHE A 52 1.85 -5.12 18.76
N VAL A 53 2.43 -5.99 19.57
CA VAL A 53 3.35 -7.05 19.11
C VAL A 53 2.57 -8.13 18.35
N ASP A 54 1.44 -8.58 18.89
CA ASP A 54 0.62 -9.63 18.27
C ASP A 54 0.12 -9.24 16.87
N TRP A 55 -0.14 -7.94 16.64
CA TRP A 55 -0.61 -7.45 15.35
C TRP A 55 0.52 -7.38 14.30
N GLN A 56 1.72 -7.00 14.70
CA GLN A 56 2.88 -7.02 13.80
C GLN A 56 3.28 -8.46 13.46
N GLU A 57 3.36 -9.32 14.47
CA GLU A 57 3.68 -10.74 14.28
C GLU A 57 2.66 -11.44 13.39
N ALA A 58 1.35 -11.16 13.54
CA ALA A 58 0.33 -11.71 12.67
C ALA A 58 0.50 -11.29 11.20
N ARG A 59 0.90 -10.03 10.94
CA ARG A 59 1.17 -9.54 9.59
C ARG A 59 2.43 -10.18 9.00
N ASP A 60 3.48 -10.32 9.79
CA ASP A 60 4.72 -10.94 9.35
C ASP A 60 4.52 -12.42 9.04
N ILE A 61 3.77 -13.15 9.89
CA ILE A 61 3.38 -14.54 9.62
C ILE A 61 2.57 -14.63 8.33
N ALA A 62 1.60 -13.74 8.12
CA ALA A 62 0.78 -13.75 6.90
C ALA A 62 1.63 -13.48 5.64
N ARG A 63 2.55 -12.52 5.71
CA ARG A 63 3.48 -12.19 4.64
C ARG A 63 4.40 -13.36 4.30
N ILE A 64 5.07 -13.93 5.31
CA ILE A 64 5.99 -15.06 5.13
C ILE A 64 5.25 -16.27 4.53
N LYS A 65 4.03 -16.56 5.01
CA LYS A 65 3.19 -17.63 4.44
C LYS A 65 2.88 -17.37 2.96
N HIS A 66 2.59 -16.13 2.60
CA HIS A 66 2.35 -15.77 1.20
C HIS A 66 3.59 -15.98 0.33
N GLU A 67 4.76 -15.57 0.81
CA GLU A 67 6.04 -15.77 0.12
C GLU A 67 6.35 -17.26 -0.06
N ILE A 68 6.16 -18.09 0.97
CA ILE A 68 6.31 -19.55 0.88
C ILE A 68 5.36 -20.14 -0.16
N ASN A 69 4.09 -19.72 -0.16
CA ASN A 69 3.10 -20.24 -1.10
C ASN A 69 3.42 -19.87 -2.55
N ALA A 70 3.92 -18.66 -2.79
CA ALA A 70 4.35 -18.21 -4.11
C ALA A 70 5.54 -19.04 -4.61
N VAL A 71 6.59 -19.20 -3.80
CA VAL A 71 7.76 -20.00 -4.14
C VAL A 71 7.42 -21.49 -4.29
N ALA A 72 6.49 -22.01 -3.50
CA ALA A 72 6.02 -23.39 -3.63
C ALA A 72 5.21 -23.59 -4.92
N ALA A 73 4.44 -22.60 -5.36
CA ALA A 73 3.74 -22.65 -6.64
C ALA A 73 4.73 -22.65 -7.82
N GLU A 74 5.68 -21.73 -7.81
CA GLU A 74 6.74 -21.65 -8.83
C GLU A 74 7.55 -22.95 -8.90
N ASN A 75 7.95 -23.50 -7.76
CA ASN A 75 8.66 -24.79 -7.72
C ASN A 75 7.83 -25.94 -8.32
N ARG A 76 6.51 -25.97 -8.09
CA ARG A 76 5.65 -27.00 -8.70
C ARG A 76 5.60 -26.86 -10.22
N ASP A 77 5.52 -25.63 -10.72
CA ASP A 77 5.44 -25.38 -12.15
C ASP A 77 6.78 -25.67 -12.85
N LEU A 78 7.91 -25.27 -12.24
CA LEU A 78 9.24 -25.64 -12.73
C LEU A 78 9.44 -27.16 -12.76
N ARG A 79 9.00 -27.88 -11.71
CA ARG A 79 9.06 -29.35 -11.70
C ARG A 79 8.24 -29.98 -12.82
N ARG A 80 7.07 -29.43 -13.14
CA ARG A 80 6.25 -29.88 -14.26
C ARG A 80 6.94 -29.64 -15.60
N GLN A 81 7.58 -28.48 -15.76
CA GLN A 81 8.35 -28.17 -16.97
C GLN A 81 9.54 -29.12 -17.14
N ILE A 82 10.30 -29.36 -16.07
CA ILE A 82 11.41 -30.34 -16.08
C ILE A 82 10.88 -31.72 -16.47
N ALA A 83 9.79 -32.17 -15.84
CA ALA A 83 9.20 -33.48 -16.16
C ALA A 83 8.76 -33.55 -17.63
N TYR A 84 8.17 -32.49 -18.17
CA TYR A 84 7.78 -32.42 -19.58
C TYR A 84 8.99 -32.46 -20.52
N LEU A 85 10.04 -31.68 -20.23
CA LEU A 85 11.27 -31.64 -21.03
C LEU A 85 12.04 -32.96 -21.03
N GLN A 86 11.82 -33.81 -20.02
CA GLN A 86 12.39 -35.17 -19.96
C GLN A 86 11.61 -36.20 -20.78
N THR A 87 10.40 -35.88 -21.25
CA THR A 87 9.63 -36.77 -22.12
C THR A 87 10.14 -36.71 -23.56
N ASP A 88 9.93 -37.78 -24.34
CA ASP A 88 10.29 -37.82 -25.77
C ASP A 88 9.69 -36.64 -26.54
N ALA A 89 8.44 -36.27 -26.27
CA ALA A 89 7.77 -35.13 -26.90
C ALA A 89 8.44 -33.79 -26.53
N GLY A 90 8.90 -33.64 -25.29
CA GLY A 90 9.63 -32.45 -24.83
C GLY A 90 11.03 -32.36 -25.44
N ILE A 91 11.74 -33.49 -25.51
CA ILE A 91 13.06 -33.59 -26.16
C ILE A 91 12.94 -33.25 -27.64
N GLU A 92 11.96 -33.84 -28.34
CA GLU A 92 11.68 -33.53 -29.75
C GLU A 92 11.36 -32.04 -29.93
N ALA A 93 10.49 -31.46 -29.08
CA ALA A 93 10.14 -30.04 -29.17
C ALA A 93 11.35 -29.10 -29.00
N GLU A 94 12.25 -29.36 -28.05
CA GLU A 94 13.49 -28.59 -27.90
C GLU A 94 14.47 -28.83 -29.06
N ALA A 95 14.61 -30.08 -29.53
CA ALA A 95 15.44 -30.41 -30.68
C ALA A 95 14.99 -29.64 -31.94
N ARG A 96 13.68 -29.50 -32.17
CA ARG A 96 13.12 -28.69 -33.26
C ARG A 96 13.45 -27.20 -33.13
N LYS A 97 13.38 -26.64 -31.92
CA LYS A 97 13.75 -25.24 -31.66
C LYS A 97 15.23 -24.99 -31.99
N LEU A 98 16.07 -25.99 -31.78
CA LEU A 98 17.49 -25.96 -32.13
C LEU A 98 17.75 -26.27 -33.62
N GLY A 99 16.72 -26.50 -34.43
CA GLY A 99 16.85 -26.80 -35.86
C GLY A 99 17.26 -28.24 -36.16
N MET A 100 17.20 -29.14 -35.18
CA MET A 100 17.45 -30.57 -35.39
C MET A 100 16.23 -31.24 -36.05
N VAL A 101 16.48 -32.25 -36.87
CA VAL A 101 15.49 -32.94 -37.69
C VAL A 101 15.60 -34.43 -37.43
N LYS A 102 14.46 -35.13 -37.39
CA LYS A 102 14.44 -36.57 -37.11
C LYS A 102 14.94 -37.34 -38.34
N GLU A 103 15.50 -38.53 -38.10
CA GLU A 103 15.90 -39.41 -39.21
C GLU A 103 14.70 -39.71 -40.11
N GLY A 104 14.86 -39.48 -41.42
CA GLY A 104 13.81 -39.66 -42.42
C GLY A 104 12.98 -38.41 -42.75
N GLU A 105 13.21 -37.28 -42.08
CA GLU A 105 12.56 -36.01 -42.39
C GLU A 105 13.47 -35.07 -43.20
N VAL A 106 12.85 -34.16 -43.96
CA VAL A 106 13.56 -33.19 -44.83
C VAL A 106 13.35 -31.78 -44.27
N ALA A 107 14.46 -31.08 -43.99
CA ALA A 107 14.43 -29.68 -43.57
C ALA A 107 14.09 -28.78 -44.78
N LEU A 108 12.98 -28.03 -44.71
CA LEU A 108 12.63 -27.00 -45.69
C LEU A 108 12.95 -25.63 -45.10
N VAL A 109 13.97 -24.97 -45.63
CA VAL A 109 14.25 -23.56 -45.32
C VAL A 109 13.42 -22.71 -46.27
N VAL A 110 12.35 -22.11 -45.75
CA VAL A 110 11.57 -21.12 -46.49
C VAL A 110 12.25 -19.78 -46.31
N GLU A 111 13.02 -19.34 -47.31
CA GLU A 111 13.46 -17.95 -47.38
C GLU A 111 12.21 -17.08 -47.49
N ALA A 112 11.94 -16.30 -46.44
CA ALA A 112 10.94 -15.26 -46.52
C ALA A 112 11.43 -14.26 -47.57
N GLN A 113 10.87 -14.35 -48.78
CA GLN A 113 11.00 -13.26 -49.74
C GLN A 113 10.51 -12.02 -49.02
N GLU A 114 11.43 -11.10 -48.71
CA GLU A 114 11.10 -9.75 -48.32
C GLU A 114 10.19 -9.22 -49.43
N ARG A 115 8.88 -9.24 -49.17
CA ARG A 115 7.89 -8.65 -50.05
C ARG A 115 8.25 -7.18 -50.06
N ASN A 116 9.00 -6.78 -51.08
CA ASN A 116 9.48 -5.42 -51.27
C ASN A 116 8.28 -4.48 -51.33
N GLU A 117 7.89 -3.93 -50.18
CA GLU A 117 6.85 -2.92 -50.02
C GLU A 117 7.27 -1.55 -50.57
N LEU A 118 8.37 -1.49 -51.33
CA LEU A 118 8.93 -0.28 -51.95
C LEU A 118 8.01 0.38 -52.99
N THR A 119 6.86 -0.22 -53.33
CA THR A 119 5.83 0.41 -54.18
C THR A 119 4.52 0.72 -53.47
N ARG A 120 4.39 0.42 -52.17
CA ARG A 120 3.21 0.83 -51.40
C ARG A 120 3.45 2.19 -50.74
N THR A 121 3.66 3.21 -51.57
CA THR A 121 3.32 4.59 -51.23
C THR A 121 1.79 4.71 -51.18
N GLU A 122 1.19 4.00 -50.22
CA GLU A 122 -0.19 4.24 -49.81
C GLU A 122 -0.20 5.62 -49.14
N LYS A 123 -0.53 6.60 -49.97
CA LYS A 123 -0.78 8.00 -49.67
C LYS A 123 -1.51 8.13 -48.34
N ALA A 124 -0.76 8.39 -47.26
CA ALA A 124 -1.33 8.59 -45.94
C ALA A 124 -2.41 9.69 -46.03
N PRO A 125 -3.63 9.47 -45.51
CA PRO A 125 -4.65 10.51 -45.51
C PRO A 125 -4.08 11.69 -44.75
N SER A 126 -3.95 12.84 -45.42
CA SER A 126 -3.45 14.07 -44.81
C SER A 126 -4.20 14.29 -43.50
N PRO A 127 -3.51 14.36 -42.35
CA PRO A 127 -4.18 14.52 -41.08
C PRO A 127 -5.08 15.75 -41.09
N ARG A 128 -6.32 15.63 -40.61
CA ARG A 128 -7.28 16.75 -40.54
C ARG A 128 -6.68 18.02 -39.89
N TRP A 129 -5.68 17.88 -39.02
CA TRP A 129 -4.96 19.01 -38.41
C TRP A 129 -4.23 19.91 -39.43
N GLN A 130 -3.83 19.41 -40.61
CA GLN A 130 -3.20 20.24 -41.64
C GLN A 130 -4.15 21.33 -42.18
N SER A 131 -5.45 21.01 -42.29
CA SER A 131 -6.47 21.99 -42.65
C SER A 131 -6.66 23.06 -41.56
N VAL A 132 -6.51 22.67 -40.30
CA VAL A 132 -6.58 23.57 -39.13
C VAL A 132 -5.35 24.48 -39.08
N MET A 133 -4.14 23.93 -39.28
CA MET A 133 -2.91 24.73 -39.30
C MET A 133 -2.86 25.72 -40.46
N ARG A 134 -3.43 25.39 -41.63
CA ARG A 134 -3.58 26.38 -42.72
C ARG A 134 -4.44 27.58 -42.31
N ARG A 135 -5.53 27.35 -41.57
CA ARG A 135 -6.39 28.43 -41.08
C ARG A 135 -5.70 29.26 -40.00
N ILE A 136 -4.97 28.63 -39.08
CA ILE A 136 -4.20 29.36 -38.06
C ILE A 136 -3.07 30.17 -38.71
N ALA A 137 -2.34 29.60 -39.68
CA ALA A 137 -1.28 30.30 -40.39
C ALA A 137 -1.81 31.55 -41.12
N SER A 138 -3.03 31.52 -41.67
CA SER A 138 -3.63 32.70 -42.31
C SER A 138 -3.95 33.87 -41.36
N ILE A 139 -4.00 33.62 -40.04
CA ILE A 139 -4.19 34.68 -39.04
C ILE A 139 -2.87 35.42 -38.76
N PHE A 140 -1.74 34.72 -38.87
CA PHE A 140 -0.42 35.27 -38.54
C PHE A 140 0.40 35.70 -39.76
N VAL A 141 0.04 35.26 -40.96
CA VAL A 141 0.65 35.74 -42.21
C VAL A 141 -0.05 37.03 -42.64
N LYS A 142 0.47 38.15 -42.15
CA LYS A 142 0.11 39.51 -42.59
C LYS A 142 0.36 39.62 -44.11
N PRO A 143 -0.62 39.99 -44.95
CA PRO A 143 -0.38 40.16 -46.37
C PRO A 143 0.66 41.27 -46.57
N ARG A 144 1.83 40.92 -47.10
CA ARG A 144 2.74 41.93 -47.64
C ARG A 144 2.03 42.56 -48.84
N LYS A 145 1.69 43.85 -48.72
CA LYS A 145 1.21 44.64 -49.84
C LYS A 145 2.25 44.56 -50.96
N PRO A 146 1.86 44.29 -52.22
CA PRO A 146 2.78 44.46 -53.33
C PRO A 146 3.17 45.94 -53.39
N SER A 147 4.47 46.22 -53.34
CA SER A 147 4.99 47.55 -53.64
C SER A 147 4.71 47.84 -55.11
N ARG A 148 3.84 48.81 -55.37
CA ARG A 148 3.84 49.54 -56.63
C ARG A 148 4.89 50.64 -56.50
N GLY A 149 5.82 50.70 -57.45
CA GLY A 149 6.90 51.67 -57.50
C GLY A 149 8.21 50.96 -57.78
#